data_AF-A0A101JBM3-F1
#
_entry.id   AF-A0A101JBM3-F1
#
_cell.length_a   1.000
_cell.length_b   1.000
_cell.length_c   1.000
_cell.angle_alpha   90.00
_cell.angle_beta   90.00
_cell.angle_gamma   90.00
#
_symmetry.space_group_name_H-M   'P 1'
#
loop_
_entity.id
_entity.type
_entity.pdbx_description
1 polymer ?
#
loop_
_entity_poly.entity_id
_entity_poly.type
_entity_poly.pdbx_seq_one_letter_code
_entity_poly.pdbx_strand_id
1 'polypeptide(L)'
;MRTADDGSVVISPHGAGDPVRAGELRHALVHLLRRVRPLRVIVDLSDVPDLDPFDVGSVAAACDLGDDHQVPVFVRSPSGAMTDRLTAAGIPRQRVSPSPHRP
;
A
#
# COMPACT_ATOMS: atom_id res chain seq x y z
N MET A 1 -8.35 -2.71 -8.02
CA MET A 1 -8.94 -2.30 -6.72
C MET A 1 -10.15 -3.15 -6.45
N ARG A 2 -10.25 -3.75 -5.26
CA ARG A 2 -11.39 -4.57 -4.85
C ARG A 2 -11.80 -4.22 -3.43
N THR A 3 -13.09 -4.04 -3.18
CA THR A 3 -13.63 -3.97 -1.82
C THR A 3 -13.93 -5.40 -1.34
N ALA A 4 -13.49 -5.75 -0.15
CA ALA A 4 -13.80 -7.02 0.49
C ALA A 4 -15.07 -6.88 1.34
N ASP A 5 -15.74 -8.01 1.61
CA ASP A 5 -17.02 -8.04 2.33
C ASP A 5 -16.90 -7.59 3.80
N ASP A 6 -15.68 -7.51 4.32
CA ASP A 6 -15.34 -6.98 5.63
C ASP A 6 -15.16 -5.44 5.65
N GLY A 7 -15.43 -4.77 4.52
CA GLY A 7 -15.31 -3.31 4.36
C GLY A 7 -13.87 -2.82 4.13
N SER A 8 -12.92 -3.72 3.90
CA SER A 8 -11.56 -3.37 3.47
C SER A 8 -11.50 -3.04 1.99
N VAL A 9 -10.59 -2.16 1.61
CA VAL A 9 -10.24 -1.98 0.19
C VAL A 9 -8.83 -2.49 -0.07
N VAL A 10 -8.70 -3.40 -1.03
CA VAL A 10 -7.42 -3.94 -1.50
C VAL A 10 -7.04 -3.26 -2.81
N ILE A 11 -5.84 -2.67 -2.82
CA ILE A 11 -5.18 -2.12 -4.00
C ILE A 11 -4.02 -3.06 -4.35
N SER A 12 -4.10 -3.69 -5.50
CA SER A 12 -3.03 -4.53 -6.06
C SER A 12 -2.46 -3.78 -7.26
N PRO A 13 -1.30 -3.11 -7.13
CA PRO A 13 -0.59 -2.60 -8.28
C PRO A 13 -0.11 -3.80 -9.10
N HIS A 14 -0.30 -3.77 -10.42
CA HIS A 14 0.23 -4.80 -11.31
C HIS A 14 1.30 -4.20 -12.21
N GLY A 15 2.49 -4.79 -12.19
CA GLY A 15 3.60 -4.50 -13.10
C GLY A 15 4.69 -3.59 -12.54
N ALA A 16 5.93 -3.86 -12.96
CA ALA A 16 7.09 -3.02 -12.68
C ALA A 16 7.15 -1.83 -13.64
N GLY A 17 7.44 -0.64 -13.13
CA GLY A 17 8.24 0.35 -13.86
C GLY A 17 7.56 1.12 -14.99
N ASP A 18 6.34 1.59 -14.82
CA ASP A 18 5.88 2.75 -15.59
C ASP A 18 5.77 3.99 -14.66
N PRO A 19 6.69 4.97 -14.75
CA PRO A 19 6.62 6.20 -13.96
C PRO A 19 5.35 7.02 -14.22
N VAL A 20 4.63 6.76 -15.32
CA VAL A 20 3.31 7.34 -15.59
C VAL A 20 2.23 6.78 -14.63
N ARG A 21 2.46 5.60 -14.03
CA ARG A 21 1.53 4.94 -13.09
C ARG A 21 1.80 5.22 -11.60
N ALA A 22 2.98 5.73 -11.23
CA ALA A 22 3.24 6.16 -9.84
C ALA A 22 2.21 7.21 -9.37
N GLY A 23 1.76 8.07 -10.29
CA GLY A 23 0.67 9.00 -10.06
C GLY A 23 -0.68 8.31 -9.79
N GLU A 24 -0.96 7.17 -10.43
CA GLU A 24 -2.22 6.44 -10.28
C GLU A 24 -2.34 5.80 -8.89
N LEU A 25 -1.26 5.22 -8.36
CA LEU A 25 -1.26 4.64 -7.02
C LEU A 25 -1.54 5.71 -5.96
N ARG A 26 -0.82 6.84 -6.04
CA ARG A 26 -1.03 7.98 -5.14
C ARG A 26 -2.45 8.54 -5.28
N HIS A 27 -2.94 8.74 -6.49
CA HIS A 27 -4.28 9.30 -6.71
C HIS A 27 -5.37 8.36 -6.18
N ALA A 28 -5.23 7.05 -6.42
CA ALA A 28 -6.15 6.04 -5.90
C ALA A 28 -6.16 6.00 -4.37
N LEU A 29 -4.98 6.01 -3.73
CA LEU A 29 -4.84 6.04 -2.28
C LEU A 29 -5.44 7.32 -1.67
N VAL A 30 -5.12 8.48 -2.23
CA VAL A 30 -5.67 9.77 -1.76
C VAL A 30 -7.19 9.79 -1.92
N HIS A 31 -7.72 9.33 -3.05
CA HIS A 31 -9.15 9.29 -3.29
C HIS A 31 -9.86 8.38 -2.28
N LEU A 32 -9.32 7.18 -2.06
CA LEU A 32 -9.87 6.22 -1.10
C LEU A 32 -9.88 6.78 0.32
N LEU A 33 -8.75 7.29 0.78
CA LEU A 33 -8.60 7.77 2.16
C LEU A 33 -9.42 9.03 2.43
N ARG A 34 -9.50 9.96 1.46
CA ARG A 34 -10.21 11.22 1.65
C ARG A 34 -11.72 11.13 1.39
N ARG A 35 -12.13 10.40 0.36
CA ARG A 35 -13.53 10.41 -0.11
C ARG A 35 -14.31 9.18 0.31
N VAL A 36 -13.73 8.00 0.20
CA VAL A 36 -14.45 6.74 0.47
C VAL A 36 -14.40 6.37 1.95
N ARG A 37 -13.27 6.63 2.62
CA ARG A 37 -13.02 6.31 4.03
C ARG A 37 -13.39 4.85 4.38
N PRO A 38 -12.73 3.86 3.75
CA PRO A 38 -12.96 2.47 4.05
C PRO A 38 -12.53 2.13 5.48
N LEU A 39 -12.97 0.98 6.02
CA LEU A 39 -12.57 0.54 7.36
C LEU A 39 -11.06 0.28 7.47
N ARG A 40 -10.43 -0.17 6.37
CA ARG A 40 -8.98 -0.31 6.22
C ARG A 40 -8.59 -0.37 4.75
N VAL A 41 -7.34 -0.03 4.45
CA VAL A 41 -6.74 -0.18 3.12
C VAL A 41 -5.61 -1.19 3.17
N ILE A 42 -5.54 -2.07 2.17
CA ILE A 42 -4.46 -3.04 2.01
C ILE A 42 -3.80 -2.80 0.65
N VAL A 43 -2.51 -2.48 0.65
CA VAL A 43 -1.67 -2.41 -0.55
C VAL A 43 -1.01 -3.77 -0.72
N ASP A 44 -1.46 -4.52 -1.71
CA ASP A 44 -0.98 -5.88 -2.00
C ASP A 44 0.08 -5.86 -3.09
N LEU A 45 1.31 -6.17 -2.69
CA LEU A 45 2.50 -6.13 -3.55
C LEU A 45 2.86 -7.52 -4.10
N SER A 46 1.95 -8.51 -3.99
CA SER A 46 2.21 -9.89 -4.44
C SER A 46 2.62 -9.99 -5.92
N ASP A 47 2.14 -9.07 -6.76
CA ASP A 47 2.44 -9.00 -8.20
C ASP A 47 3.41 -7.87 -8.57
N VAL A 48 4.04 -7.24 -7.57
CA VAL A 48 4.98 -6.13 -7.75
C VAL A 48 6.40 -6.65 -7.49
N PRO A 49 7.24 -6.79 -8.52
CA PRO A 49 8.58 -7.36 -8.33
C PRO A 49 9.51 -6.39 -7.61
N ASP A 50 9.32 -5.08 -7.79
CA ASP A 50 10.04 -4.06 -7.05
C ASP A 50 9.27 -2.73 -6.94
N LEU A 51 9.58 -1.92 -5.93
CA LEU A 51 9.13 -0.53 -5.79
C LEU A 51 10.32 0.41 -6.01
N ASP A 52 10.13 1.39 -6.89
CA ASP A 52 11.08 2.49 -7.00
C ASP A 52 10.94 3.47 -5.80
N PRO A 53 11.87 4.41 -5.62
CA PRO A 53 11.80 5.36 -4.50
C PRO A 53 10.54 6.23 -4.47
N PHE A 54 9.92 6.52 -5.63
CA PHE A 54 8.69 7.31 -5.70
C PHE A 54 7.48 6.51 -5.23
N ASP A 55 7.40 5.23 -5.60
CA ASP A 55 6.35 4.34 -5.14
C ASP A 55 6.46 4.09 -3.63
N VAL A 56 7.68 3.89 -3.11
CA VAL A 56 7.93 3.76 -1.67
C VAL A 56 7.45 5.02 -0.92
N GLY A 57 7.80 6.21 -1.40
CA GLY A 57 7.34 7.46 -0.82
C GLY A 57 5.83 7.64 -0.90
N SER A 58 5.19 7.18 -1.97
CA SER A 58 3.74 7.24 -2.14
C SER A 58 3.00 6.34 -1.16
N VAL A 59 3.51 5.14 -0.90
CA VAL A 59 2.95 4.22 0.10
C VAL A 59 3.14 4.78 1.51
N ALA A 60 4.31 5.35 1.83
CA ALA A 60 4.56 5.98 3.12
C ALA A 60 3.60 7.16 3.36
N ALA A 61 3.47 8.07 2.39
CA ALA A 61 2.53 9.19 2.49
C ALA A 61 1.07 8.75 2.61
N ALA A 62 0.71 7.60 2.03
CA ALA A 62 -0.63 7.04 2.21
C ALA A 62 -0.84 6.45 3.61
N CYS A 63 0.19 5.88 4.23
CA CYS A 63 0.13 5.48 5.64
C CYS A 63 -0.11 6.70 6.56
N ASP A 64 0.62 7.80 6.34
CA ASP A 64 0.44 9.04 7.10
C ASP A 64 -0.97 9.63 6.88
N LEU A 65 -1.41 9.71 5.63
CA LEU A 65 -2.75 10.19 5.30
C LEU A 65 -3.86 9.29 5.87
N GLY A 66 -3.60 7.98 5.95
CA GLY A 66 -4.49 7.03 6.59
C GLY A 66 -4.61 7.32 8.08
N ASP A 67 -3.50 7.64 8.75
CA ASP A 67 -3.49 7.99 10.17
C ASP A 67 -4.26 9.29 10.43
N ASP A 68 -4.06 10.31 9.61
CA ASP A 68 -4.82 11.58 9.66
C ASP A 68 -6.33 11.38 9.50
N HIS A 69 -6.74 10.35 8.76
CA HIS A 69 -8.15 10.03 8.50
C HIS A 69 -8.68 8.85 9.32
N GLN A 70 -7.90 8.31 10.26
CA GLN A 70 -8.23 7.13 11.06
C GLN A 70 -8.58 5.89 10.22
N VAL A 71 -7.98 5.77 9.03
CA VAL A 71 -8.11 4.62 8.13
C VAL A 71 -6.77 3.88 8.12
N PRO A 72 -6.66 2.71 8.79
CA PRO A 72 -5.40 1.99 8.84
C PRO A 72 -5.01 1.45 7.46
N VAL A 73 -3.74 1.65 7.09
CA VAL A 73 -3.16 1.20 5.83
C VAL A 73 -2.12 0.11 6.09
N PHE A 74 -2.26 -1.03 5.45
CA PHE A 74 -1.35 -2.17 5.56
C PHE A 74 -0.69 -2.46 4.22
N VAL A 75 0.56 -2.90 4.25
CA VAL A 75 1.30 -3.39 3.09
C VAL A 75 1.43 -4.91 3.20
N ARG A 76 1.00 -5.62 2.17
CA ARG A 76 0.98 -7.08 2.12
C ARG A 76 1.91 -7.61 1.05
N SER A 77 2.59 -8.71 1.36
CA SER A 77 3.48 -9.43 0.45
C SER A 77 4.65 -8.63 -0.16
N PRO A 78 5.29 -7.67 0.55
CA PRO A 78 6.54 -7.14 0.04
C PRO A 78 7.65 -8.20 0.10
N SER A 79 8.58 -8.14 -0.86
CA SER A 79 9.86 -8.84 -0.73
C SER A 79 10.66 -8.32 0.47
N GLY A 80 11.71 -9.04 0.89
CA GLY A 80 12.58 -8.59 1.98
C GLY A 80 13.19 -7.21 1.69
N ALA A 81 13.72 -7.01 0.49
CA ALA A 81 14.29 -5.72 0.07
C ALA A 81 13.26 -4.58 0.00
N MET A 82 12.00 -4.89 -0.33
CA MET A 82 10.92 -3.89 -0.28
C MET A 82 10.54 -3.58 1.17
N THR A 83 10.49 -4.59 2.04
CA THR A 83 10.21 -4.41 3.48
C THR A 83 11.22 -3.45 4.11
N ASP A 84 12.51 -3.61 3.80
CA ASP A 84 13.56 -2.75 4.32
C ASP A 84 13.44 -1.31 3.81
N ARG A 85 13.14 -1.12 2.51
CA ARG A 85 12.90 0.21 1.93
C ARG A 85 11.67 0.90 2.52
N LEU A 86 10.56 0.17 2.66
CA LEU A 86 9.32 0.68 3.27
C LEU A 86 9.55 1.07 4.73
N THR A 87 10.29 0.24 5.48
CA THR A 87 10.64 0.54 6.87
C THR A 87 11.55 1.77 6.95
N ALA A 88 12.56 1.86 6.08
CA ALA A 88 13.46 3.01 6.01
C ALA A 88 12.74 4.31 5.60
N ALA A 89 11.65 4.21 4.84
CA ALA A 89 10.78 5.32 4.48
C ALA A 89 9.80 5.73 5.60
N GLY A 90 9.88 5.10 6.78
CA GLY A 90 9.08 5.46 7.95
C GLY A 90 7.84 4.61 8.17
N ILE A 91 7.57 3.60 7.34
CA ILE A 91 6.42 2.70 7.54
C ILE A 91 6.74 1.74 8.69
N PRO A 92 5.94 1.73 9.79
CA PRO A 92 6.18 0.82 10.89
C PRO A 92 6.10 -0.64 10.43
N ARG A 93 7.04 -1.49 10.87
CA ARG A 93 7.07 -2.92 10.51
C ARG A 93 5.76 -3.66 10.82
N GLN A 94 5.01 -3.22 11.83
CA GLN A 94 3.70 -3.80 12.17
C GLN A 94 2.65 -3.64 11.07
N ARG A 95 2.82 -2.65 10.17
CA ARG A 95 1.96 -2.45 9.00
C ARG A 95 2.42 -3.24 7.79
N VAL A 96 3.61 -3.85 7.86
CA VAL A 96 4.23 -4.58 6.77
C VAL A 96 4.15 -6.07 7.07
N SER A 97 3.23 -6.75 6.41
CA SER A 97 3.05 -8.19 6.55
C SER A 97 3.64 -8.89 5.34
N PRO A 98 4.80 -9.57 5.46
CA PRO A 98 5.20 -10.53 4.43
C PRO A 98 4.07 -11.56 4.35
N SER A 99 3.61 -11.81 3.11
CA SER A 99 2.44 -12.61 2.70
C SER A 99 1.81 -13.54 3.75
N PRO A 100 0.47 -13.65 3.86
CA PRO A 100 -0.13 -14.73 4.63
C PRO A 100 0.32 -16.06 4.02
N HIS A 101 1.16 -16.79 4.75
CA HIS A 101 1.45 -18.18 4.49
C HIS A 101 0.09 -18.90 4.51
N ARG A 102 -0.43 -19.26 3.33
CA ARG A 102 -1.54 -20.19 3.22
C ARG A 102 -0.95 -21.59 3.50
N PRO A 103 -1.45 -22.34 4.49
CA PRO A 103 -1.10 -23.75 4.66
C PRO A 103 -1.68 -24.60 3.52
#